data_AF-A0A933RV00-F1
#
_entry.id   AF-A0A933RV00-F1
#
_cell.length_a   1.000
_cell.length_b   1.000
_cell.length_c   1.000
_cell.angle_alpha   90.00
_cell.angle_beta   90.00
_cell.angle_gamma   90.00
#
_symmetry.space_group_name_H-M   'P 1'
#
loop_
_entity.id
_entity.type
_entity.pdbx_description
1 polymer ?
#
loop_
_entity_poly.entity_id
_entity_poly.type
_entity_poly.pdbx_seq_one_letter_code
_entity_poly.pdbx_strand_id
1 'polypeptide(L)' 'MTDQKRAAIRELIERQTLLKTASKEVAREFLVREGIYTEDGNLSPRFGGVDRGAPRNNPDNSKRA' A
#
# COMPACT_ATOMS: atom_id res chain seq x y z
N MET A 1 -8.15 27.99 -6.70
CA MET A 1 -6.98 27.24 -7.19
C MET A 1 -6.67 27.72 -8.62
N THR A 2 -5.45 28.18 -8.90
CA THR A 2 -5.09 28.81 -10.20
C THR A 2 -4.58 27.77 -11.20
N ASP A 3 -4.58 28.08 -12.50
CA ASP A 3 -4.05 27.19 -13.54
C ASP A 3 -2.56 26.88 -13.35
N GLN A 4 -1.77 27.87 -12.95
CA GLN A 4 -0.35 27.68 -12.63
C GLN A 4 -0.15 26.67 -11.49
N LYS A 5 -0.98 26.74 -10.43
CA LYS A 5 -0.92 25.76 -9.33
C LYS A 5 -1.34 24.36 -9.79
N ARG A 6 -2.32 24.25 -10.69
CA ARG A 6 -2.72 22.96 -11.28
C ARG A 6 -1.59 22.34 -12.12
N ALA A 7 -0.91 23.14 -12.94
CA ALA A 7 0.22 22.68 -13.75
C ALA A 7 1.37 22.16 -12.88
N ALA A 8 1.75 22.92 -11.84
CA ALA A 8 2.81 22.52 -10.92
C ALA A 8 2.48 21.20 -10.17
N ILE A 9 1.21 20.99 -9.80
CA ILE A 9 0.78 19.73 -9.16
C ILE A 9 0.89 18.56 -10.13
N ARG A 10 0.50 18.75 -11.41
CA ARG A 10 0.63 17.70 -12.43
C ARG A 10 2.09 17.31 -12.64
N GLU A 11 2.97 18.30 -12.80
CA GLU A 11 4.41 18.06 -12.96
C GLU A 11 5.01 17.32 -11.75
N LEU A 12 4.57 17.68 -10.55
CA LEU A 12 5.00 17.00 -9.33
C LEU A 12 4.54 15.53 -9.32
N ILE A 13 3.28 15.26 -9.67
CA ILE A 13 2.74 13.90 -9.74
C ILE A 13 3.49 13.08 -10.79
N GLU A 14 3.72 13.62 -11.98
CA GLU A 14 4.46 12.95 -13.05
C GLU A 14 5.88 12.59 -12.62
N ARG A 15 6.61 13.56 -12.04
CA ARG A 15 7.97 13.33 -11.52
C ARG A 15 7.99 12.25 -10.44
N GLN A 16 7.07 12.31 -9.48
CA GLN A 16 6.99 11.31 -8.41
C GLN A 16 6.62 9.93 -8.95
N THR A 17 5.74 9.86 -9.95
CA THR A 17 5.35 8.60 -10.58
C THR A 17 6.56 7.97 -11.26
N LEU A 18 7.27 8.73 -12.11
CA LEU A 18 8.48 8.24 -12.79
C LEU A 18 9.53 7.71 -11.80
N LEU A 19 9.74 8.39 -10.67
CA LEU A 19 10.71 7.96 -9.65
C LEU A 19 10.25 6.72 -8.89
N LYS A 20 8.97 6.64 -8.51
CA LYS A 20 8.46 5.56 -7.66
C LYS A 20 8.10 4.29 -8.42
N THR A 21 7.87 4.38 -9.73
CA THR A 21 7.47 3.23 -10.57
C THR A 21 8.45 2.91 -11.69
N ALA A 22 9.70 3.39 -11.60
CA ALA A 22 10.75 3.16 -12.60
C ALA A 22 11.02 1.67 -12.89
N SER A 23 10.94 0.82 -11.86
CA SER A 23 10.99 -0.65 -11.98
C SER A 23 10.06 -1.32 -10.97
N LYS A 24 9.86 -2.63 -11.11
CA LYS A 24 9.07 -3.43 -10.17
C LYS A 24 9.70 -3.44 -8.78
N GLU A 25 11.02 -3.51 -8.71
CA GLU A 25 11.82 -3.53 -7.48
C GLU A 25 11.67 -2.21 -6.73
N VAL A 26 11.83 -1.08 -7.44
CA VAL A 26 11.64 0.26 -6.86
C VAL A 26 10.21 0.45 -6.38
N ALA A 27 9.21 0.07 -7.17
CA ALA A 27 7.81 0.16 -6.76
C ALA A 27 7.55 -0.66 -5.50
N ARG A 28 8.10 -1.88 -5.42
CA ARG A 28 8.00 -2.74 -4.24
C ARG A 28 8.63 -2.09 -3.00
N GLU A 29 9.82 -1.52 -3.13
CA GLU A 29 10.49 -0.83 -2.03
C GLU A 29 9.65 0.34 -1.50
N PHE A 30 9.05 1.14 -2.38
CA PHE A 30 8.16 2.23 -1.98
C PHE A 30 6.92 1.73 -1.26
N LEU A 31 6.27 0.68 -1.79
CA LEU A 31 5.09 0.07 -1.18
C LEU A 31 5.38 -0.52 0.21
N VAL A 32 6.55 -1.11 0.41
CA VAL A 32 6.99 -1.60 1.72
C VAL A 32 7.32 -0.45 2.66
N ARG A 33 8.04 0.58 2.18
CA ARG A 33 8.39 1.78 2.96
C ARG A 33 7.15 2.55 3.42
N GLU A 34 6.12 2.63 2.60
CA GLU A 34 4.83 3.25 2.94
C GLU A 34 3.97 2.37 3.88
N GLY A 35 4.44 1.14 4.18
CA GLY A 35 3.77 0.21 5.08
C GLY A 35 2.53 -0.45 4.47
N ILE A 36 2.39 -0.39 3.14
CA ILE A 36 1.29 -1.04 2.41
C ILE A 36 1.55 -2.54 2.33
N TYR A 37 2.79 -2.90 2.00
CA TYR A 37 3.25 -4.29 2.00
C TYR A 37 4.31 -4.51 3.08
N THR A 38 4.45 -5.78 3.47
CA THR A 38 5.51 -6.29 4.32
C THR A 38 6.74 -6.65 3.48
N GLU A 39 7.90 -6.82 4.13
CA GLU A 39 9.12 -7.28 3.46
C GLU A 39 8.96 -8.67 2.80
N ASP A 40 8.01 -9.48 3.28
CA ASP A 40 7.65 -10.77 2.70
C ASP A 40 6.77 -10.63 1.43
N GLY A 41 6.34 -9.42 1.08
CA GLY A 41 5.42 -9.17 -0.04
C GLY A 41 3.94 -9.43 0.27
N ASN A 42 3.58 -9.66 1.53
CA ASN A 42 2.18 -9.71 1.96
C ASN A 42 1.66 -8.30 2.22
N LEU A 43 0.36 -8.07 2.01
CA LEU A 43 -0.30 -6.83 2.40
C LEU A 43 -0.18 -6.64 3.93
N SER A 44 -0.04 -5.40 4.39
CA SER A 44 0.01 -5.14 5.84
C SER A 44 -1.39 -5.16 6.47
N PRO A 45 -1.51 -5.40 7.79
CA PRO A 45 -2.82 -5.50 8.45
C PRO A 45 -3.71 -4.28 8.26
N ARG A 46 -3.11 -3.08 8.21
CA ARG A 46 -3.82 -1.80 8.00
C ARG A 46 -4.53 -1.72 6.64
N PHE A 47 -4.07 -2.49 5.67
CA PHE A 47 -4.64 -2.53 4.33
C PHE A 47 -5.39 -3.85 4.07
N GLY A 48 -5.68 -4.65 5.11
CA GLY A 48 -6.44 -5.90 4.99
C GLY A 48 -5.58 -7.17 4.89
N GLY A 49 -4.28 -7.05 5.12
CA GLY A 49 -3.39 -8.21 5.27
C GLY A 49 -3.65 -9.00 6.55
N VAL A 50 -3.29 -10.28 6.54
CA VAL A 50 -3.39 -11.12 7.74
C VAL A 50 -2.25 -10.77 8.68
N ASP A 51 -2.58 -10.27 9.86
CA ASP A 51 -1.60 -10.12 10.94
C ASP A 51 -1.24 -11.52 11.46
N ARG A 52 -0.04 -12.01 11.10
CA ARG A 52 0.45 -13.31 11.59
C ARG A 52 0.85 -13.28 13.07
N GLY A 53 0.83 -12.11 13.72
CA GLY A 53 1.07 -11.91 15.15
C GLY A 53 -0.18 -11.69 16.01
N ALA A 54 -1.35 -11.47 15.40
CA ALA A 54 -2.60 -11.35 16.14
C ALA A 54 -3.18 -12.74 16.43
N PRO A 55 -3.60 -13.06 17.67
CA PRO A 55 -4.31 -14.30 17.93
C PRO A 55 -5.59 -14.30 17.09
N ARG A 56 -5.74 -15.34 16.27
CA ARG A 56 -6.98 -15.60 15.52
C ARG A 56 -8.07 -15.97 16.54
N ASN A 57 -8.75 -14.99 17.12
CA ASN A 57 -10.03 -15.23 17.77
C ASN A 57 -11.04 -15.54 16.67
N ASN A 58 -11.13 -16.82 16.30
CA ASN A 58 -12.09 -17.34 15.37
C ASN A 58 -13.37 -17.64 16.16
N PRO A 59 -14.46 -16.87 16.08
CA PRO A 59 -15.75 -17.37 16.55
C PRO A 59 -16.15 -18.48 15.58
N ASP A 60 -16.03 -19.70 16.07
CA ASP A 60 -16.43 -20.93 15.42
C ASP A 60 -17.86 -20.79 14.84
N ASN A 61 -17.97 -20.68 13.52
CA ASN A 61 -19.23 -20.61 12.80
C ASN A 61 -19.73 -22.00 12.39
N SER A 62 -19.27 -23.08 13.05
CA SER A 62 -19.74 -24.46 12.82
C SER A 62 -21.15 -24.76 13.33
N LYS A 63 -21.89 -23.75 13.85
CA LYS A 63 -23.26 -23.92 14.37
C LYS A 63 -24.30 -23.03 13.71
N ARG A 64 -24.40 -23.08 12.39
CA ARG A 64 -25.65 -22.77 11.69
C ARG A 64 -26.13 -24.04 11.00
N ALA A 65 -26.77 -24.89 11.80
CA ALA A 65 -27.67 -25.96 11.36
C ALA A 65 -29.09 -25.39 11.25
#